data_AF-A0A7S0TC29-F1
#
_entry.id   AF-A0A7S0TC29-F1
#
_cell.length_a   1.000
_cell.length_b   1.000
_cell.length_c   1.000
_cell.angle_alpha   90.00
_cell.angle_beta   90.00
_cell.angle_gamma   90.00
#
_symmetry.space_group_name_H-M   'P 1'
#
loop_
_entity.id
_entity.type
_entity.pdbx_description
1 polymer ?
#
loop_
_entity_poly.entity_id
_entity_poly.type
_entity_poly.pdbx_seq_one_letter_code
_entity_poly.pdbx_strand_id
1 'polypeptide(L)'
;MGLKFGLYSDSGLLTCQRRPGSFGHEIQDAESYAEWQIDYLKYDNCYATGLGGGVQKRYKTMRDALNQTKAAQSEDERNSSNDSNSNNNQSGHRKPIFFALCEWGIKDPATWAGDVGNSWRTTGDIQKSWESILDIVDKNDQWHTYAGPGAWNDPDMLEVGTTDDLSLEEQRSHFTLWALIKAPLLLANDLRSIPTETMDIISNPEIIALNQE
;
A
#
# COMPACT_ATOMS: atom_id res chain seq x y z
N MET A 1 -1.83 -6.08 20.49
CA MET A 1 -0.67 -6.25 19.59
C MET A 1 -0.16 -4.93 19.00
N GLY A 2 -0.92 -3.84 18.97
CA GLY A 2 -0.41 -2.52 18.53
C GLY A 2 -0.09 -2.43 17.03
N LEU A 3 -0.44 -3.47 16.26
CA LEU A 3 -0.24 -3.55 14.81
C LEU A 3 -1.45 -2.97 14.05
N LYS A 4 -1.21 -2.65 12.79
CA LYS A 4 -2.20 -2.19 11.81
C LYS A 4 -2.59 -3.32 10.86
N PHE A 5 -3.79 -3.25 10.30
CA PHE A 5 -4.31 -4.27 9.37
C PHE A 5 -4.38 -3.77 7.93
N GLY A 6 -3.74 -4.49 7.00
CA GLY A 6 -3.79 -4.18 5.57
C GLY A 6 -4.63 -5.16 4.77
N LEU A 7 -5.28 -4.67 3.71
CA LEU A 7 -6.07 -5.44 2.77
C LEU A 7 -5.60 -5.17 1.33
N TYR A 8 -5.98 -6.06 0.41
CA TYR A 8 -5.68 -5.97 -1.01
C TYR A 8 -6.96 -6.02 -1.83
N SER A 9 -7.05 -5.16 -2.84
CA SER A 9 -8.05 -5.25 -3.91
C SER A 9 -7.47 -4.74 -5.23
N ASP A 10 -8.31 -4.60 -6.25
CA ASP A 10 -7.92 -4.24 -7.60
C ASP A 10 -8.88 -3.20 -8.20
N SER A 11 -8.34 -2.28 -8.97
CA SER A 11 -9.08 -1.27 -9.74
C SER A 11 -9.74 -1.81 -11.02
N GLY A 12 -9.57 -3.10 -11.32
CA GLY A 12 -10.24 -3.82 -12.40
C GLY A 12 -11.40 -4.71 -11.94
N LEU A 13 -11.94 -5.49 -12.87
CA LEU A 13 -13.07 -6.41 -12.62
C LEU A 13 -12.68 -7.60 -11.74
N LEU A 14 -11.41 -7.98 -11.78
CA LEU A 14 -10.84 -9.07 -11.01
C LEU A 14 -9.46 -8.64 -10.50
N THR A 15 -9.05 -9.16 -9.36
CA THR A 15 -7.66 -9.10 -8.91
C THR A 15 -6.73 -9.84 -9.86
N CYS A 16 -5.42 -9.62 -9.76
CA CYS A 16 -4.42 -10.40 -10.48
C CYS A 16 -4.58 -11.93 -10.31
N GLN A 17 -5.04 -12.40 -9.13
CA GLN A 17 -5.32 -13.81 -8.85
C GLN A 17 -6.77 -14.25 -9.16
N ARG A 18 -7.51 -13.50 -9.98
CA ARG A 18 -8.89 -13.82 -10.43
C ARG A 18 -9.93 -13.94 -9.30
N ARG A 19 -9.73 -13.24 -8.19
CA ARG A 19 -10.76 -12.93 -7.19
C ARG A 19 -11.53 -11.67 -7.58
N PRO A 20 -12.71 -11.38 -6.99
CA PRO A 20 -13.44 -10.14 -7.25
C PRO A 20 -12.55 -8.90 -7.06
N GLY A 21 -12.53 -8.01 -8.06
CA GLY A 21 -11.95 -6.66 -7.94
C GLY A 21 -13.03 -5.65 -7.59
N SER A 22 -12.64 -4.38 -7.41
CA SER A 22 -13.53 -3.33 -6.91
C SER A 22 -14.09 -2.40 -7.99
N PHE A 23 -13.76 -2.60 -9.27
CA PHE A 23 -14.25 -1.70 -10.32
C PHE A 23 -15.78 -1.66 -10.37
N GLY A 24 -16.36 -0.46 -10.23
CA GLY A 24 -17.81 -0.25 -10.19
C GLY A 24 -18.47 -0.57 -8.84
N HIS A 25 -17.69 -1.02 -7.86
CA HIS A 25 -18.12 -1.36 -6.51
C HIS A 25 -17.35 -0.58 -5.43
N GLU A 26 -16.66 0.50 -5.81
CA GLU A 26 -15.71 1.20 -4.94
C GLU A 26 -16.36 1.73 -3.66
N ILE A 27 -17.61 2.22 -3.75
CA ILE A 27 -18.36 2.72 -2.59
C ILE A 27 -18.67 1.58 -1.62
N GLN A 28 -19.24 0.49 -2.12
CA GLN A 28 -19.64 -0.66 -1.29
C GLN A 28 -18.42 -1.33 -0.63
N ASP A 29 -17.34 -1.45 -1.39
CA ASP A 29 -16.08 -2.02 -0.89
C ASP A 29 -15.45 -1.11 0.15
N ALA A 30 -15.39 0.20 -0.08
CA ALA A 30 -14.88 1.16 0.89
C ALA A 30 -15.69 1.15 2.20
N GLU A 31 -17.03 1.03 2.14
CA GLU A 31 -17.87 0.88 3.32
C GLU A 31 -17.51 -0.39 4.11
N SER A 32 -17.32 -1.52 3.42
CA SER A 32 -16.90 -2.78 4.03
C SER A 32 -15.51 -2.66 4.68
N TYR A 33 -14.57 -2.01 4.00
CA TYR A 33 -13.21 -1.77 4.51
C TYR A 33 -13.21 -0.91 5.78
N ALA A 34 -14.08 0.10 5.82
CA ALA A 34 -14.26 0.94 7.00
C ALA A 34 -14.90 0.16 8.17
N GLU A 35 -15.90 -0.69 7.89
CA GLU A 35 -16.52 -1.56 8.90
C GLU A 35 -15.52 -2.57 9.49
N TRP A 36 -14.67 -3.16 8.64
CA TRP A 36 -13.60 -4.07 9.08
C TRP A 36 -12.42 -3.33 9.72
N GLN A 37 -12.47 -2.01 9.76
CA GLN A 37 -11.45 -1.14 10.36
C GLN A 37 -10.05 -1.39 9.80
N ILE A 38 -9.91 -1.56 8.49
CA ILE A 38 -8.58 -1.67 7.88
C ILE A 38 -7.80 -0.35 8.07
N ASP A 39 -6.47 -0.45 8.05
CA ASP A 39 -5.54 0.69 8.13
C ASP A 39 -4.85 0.97 6.81
N TYR A 40 -4.81 -0.01 5.89
CA TYR A 40 -4.02 0.04 4.66
C TYR A 40 -4.75 -0.71 3.54
N LEU A 41 -4.76 -0.15 2.33
CA LEU A 41 -5.26 -0.80 1.13
C LEU A 41 -4.18 -0.76 0.03
N LYS A 42 -3.68 -1.93 -0.38
CA LYS A 42 -2.99 -2.10 -1.66
C LYS A 42 -4.05 -2.25 -2.74
N TYR A 43 -3.98 -1.40 -3.77
CA TYR A 43 -4.99 -1.35 -4.82
C TYR A 43 -4.33 -1.53 -6.18
N ASP A 44 -4.58 -2.69 -6.79
CA ASP A 44 -3.89 -3.19 -7.97
C ASP A 44 -4.57 -2.77 -9.28
N ASN A 45 -4.06 -3.24 -10.42
CA ASN A 45 -4.47 -2.78 -11.75
C ASN A 45 -4.71 -3.91 -12.77
N CYS A 46 -4.87 -5.16 -12.33
CA CYS A 46 -5.16 -6.26 -13.23
C CYS A 46 -6.60 -6.19 -13.78
N TYR A 47 -6.84 -6.80 -14.94
CA TYR A 47 -8.18 -6.85 -15.58
C TYR A 47 -8.84 -5.46 -15.75
N ALA A 48 -8.01 -4.43 -15.88
CA ALA A 48 -8.39 -3.03 -16.01
C ALA A 48 -8.42 -2.50 -17.46
N THR A 49 -7.82 -3.25 -18.38
CA THR A 49 -7.69 -2.83 -19.79
C THR A 49 -9.05 -2.67 -20.43
N GLY A 50 -9.28 -1.51 -21.07
CA GLY A 50 -10.55 -1.18 -21.72
C GLY A 50 -11.65 -0.70 -20.77
N LEU A 51 -11.41 -0.68 -19.44
CA LEU A 51 -12.32 -0.06 -18.50
C LEU A 51 -12.27 1.47 -18.63
N GLY A 52 -13.43 2.11 -18.48
CA GLY A 52 -13.59 3.54 -18.72
C GLY A 52 -12.77 4.42 -17.78
N GLY A 53 -12.33 5.58 -18.28
CA GLY A 53 -11.74 6.64 -17.46
C GLY A 53 -10.22 6.62 -17.30
N GLY A 54 -9.56 5.53 -17.67
CA GLY A 54 -8.11 5.40 -17.48
C GLY A 54 -7.70 5.15 -16.02
N VAL A 55 -6.42 4.89 -15.82
CA VAL A 55 -5.85 4.52 -14.50
C VAL A 55 -6.10 5.60 -13.45
N GLN A 56 -5.77 6.86 -13.76
CA GLN A 56 -5.94 8.00 -12.85
C GLN A 56 -7.37 8.15 -12.33
N LYS A 57 -8.38 8.00 -13.20
CA LYS A 57 -9.78 8.13 -12.78
C LYS A 57 -10.18 7.00 -11.83
N ARG A 58 -9.80 5.76 -12.14
CA ARG A 58 -10.18 4.59 -11.31
C ARG A 58 -9.59 4.68 -9.90
N TYR A 59 -8.32 5.07 -9.79
CA TYR A 59 -7.70 5.31 -8.48
C TYR A 59 -8.34 6.48 -7.74
N LYS A 60 -8.68 7.58 -8.42
CA LYS A 60 -9.42 8.70 -7.82
C LYS A 60 -10.79 8.27 -7.32
N THR A 61 -11.52 7.43 -8.06
CA THR A 61 -12.81 6.88 -7.64
C THR A 61 -12.70 6.12 -6.32
N MET A 62 -11.73 5.21 -6.19
CA MET A 62 -11.52 4.48 -4.93
C MET A 62 -11.07 5.41 -3.80
N ARG A 63 -10.14 6.34 -4.06
CA ARG A 63 -9.76 7.38 -3.09
C ARG A 63 -10.96 8.17 -2.59
N ASP A 64 -11.85 8.59 -3.49
CA ASP A 64 -13.06 9.34 -3.15
C ASP A 64 -14.05 8.48 -2.35
N ALA A 65 -14.20 7.20 -2.70
CA ALA A 65 -15.04 6.25 -1.97
C ALA A 65 -14.51 6.01 -0.55
N LEU A 66 -13.22 5.69 -0.41
CA LEU A 66 -12.54 5.64 0.89
C LEU A 66 -12.77 6.94 1.66
N ASN A 67 -12.75 8.08 0.97
CA ASN A 67 -12.95 9.40 1.55
C ASN A 67 -14.33 9.71 2.11
N GLN A 68 -15.34 8.99 1.62
CA GLN A 68 -16.74 9.19 1.99
C GLN A 68 -17.22 8.25 3.09
N THR A 69 -16.41 7.28 3.51
CA THR A 69 -16.80 6.32 4.54
C THR A 69 -17.06 7.02 5.88
N LYS A 70 -18.15 6.62 6.55
CA LYS A 70 -18.41 7.06 7.92
C LYS A 70 -17.52 6.27 8.89
N ALA A 71 -17.16 6.87 10.01
CA ALA A 71 -16.49 6.13 11.08
C ALA A 71 -17.36 4.92 11.48
N ALA A 72 -16.75 3.75 11.66
CA ALA A 72 -17.43 2.60 12.24
C ALA A 72 -17.95 3.00 13.63
N GLN A 73 -19.27 3.09 13.77
CA GLN A 73 -19.91 3.31 15.08
C GLN A 73 -19.65 2.09 15.96
N SER A 74 -19.34 2.32 17.23
CA SER A 74 -19.21 1.23 18.19
C SER A 74 -20.55 0.50 18.35
N GLU A 75 -20.53 -0.78 18.71
CA GLU A 75 -21.76 -1.56 18.96
C GLU A 75 -22.63 -0.92 20.07
N ASP A 76 -22.00 -0.24 21.04
CA ASP A 76 -22.69 0.52 22.09
C ASP A 76 -23.45 1.74 21.52
N GLU A 77 -22.92 2.41 20.49
CA GLU A 77 -23.62 3.51 19.82
C GLU A 77 -24.79 3.02 18.96
N ARG A 78 -24.64 1.86 18.28
CA ARG A 78 -25.72 1.25 17.48
C ARG A 78 -26.96 0.92 18.33
N ASN A 79 -26.78 0.54 19.59
CA ASN A 79 -27.87 0.21 20.52
C ASN A 79 -28.53 1.43 21.21
N SER A 80 -27.97 2.63 21.06
CA SER A 80 -28.52 3.89 21.63
C SER A 80 -29.49 4.62 20.67
N SER A 81 -29.71 4.08 19.47
CA SER A 81 -30.42 4.72 18.35
C SER A 81 -31.94 4.93 18.52
N ASN A 82 -32.53 4.64 19.69
CA ASN A 82 -33.98 4.80 19.93
C ASN A 82 -34.37 6.18 20.49
N ASP A 83 -33.43 7.12 20.64
CA ASP A 83 -33.77 8.49 21.02
C ASP A 83 -34.17 9.32 19.79
N SER A 84 -35.47 9.58 19.68
CA SER A 84 -36.10 10.36 18.60
C SER A 84 -35.75 11.85 18.63
N ASN A 85 -34.87 12.29 19.53
CA ASN A 85 -34.54 13.70 19.73
C ASN A 85 -33.03 14.02 19.65
N SER A 86 -32.26 13.15 19.01
CA SER A 86 -30.82 13.33 18.85
C SER A 86 -30.46 14.16 17.61
N ASN A 87 -30.21 15.46 17.81
CA ASN A 87 -29.39 16.27 16.91
C ASN A 87 -27.90 15.91 17.07
N ASN A 88 -27.54 14.63 16.97
CA ASN A 88 -26.14 14.21 17.05
C ASN A 88 -25.44 14.49 15.72
N ASN A 89 -24.97 15.73 15.60
CA ASN A 89 -23.79 16.07 14.82
C ASN A 89 -22.53 15.50 15.52
N GLN A 90 -22.53 14.20 15.84
CA GLN A 90 -21.33 13.50 16.24
C GLN A 90 -20.53 13.25 14.97
N SER A 91 -19.60 14.16 14.71
CA SER A 91 -18.50 13.98 13.78
C SER A 91 -17.62 12.83 14.29
N GLY A 92 -18.08 11.59 14.12
CA GLY A 92 -17.27 10.41 14.35
C GLY A 92 -16.01 10.55 13.51
N HIS A 93 -14.86 10.64 14.16
CA HIS A 93 -13.58 10.79 13.47
C HIS A 93 -13.35 9.54 12.62
N ARG A 94 -13.37 9.75 11.30
CA ARG A 94 -13.09 8.73 10.30
C ARG A 94 -11.67 8.19 10.48
N LYS A 95 -11.51 6.86 10.53
CA LYS A 95 -10.19 6.21 10.54
C LYS A 95 -9.56 6.38 9.15
N PRO A 96 -8.42 7.08 9.00
CA PRO A 96 -7.74 7.17 7.72
C PRO A 96 -7.21 5.80 7.30
N ILE A 97 -7.35 5.47 6.02
CA ILE A 97 -6.79 4.27 5.39
C ILE A 97 -5.62 4.72 4.52
N PHE A 98 -4.43 4.17 4.75
CA PHE A 98 -3.27 4.39 3.89
C PHE A 98 -3.54 3.76 2.53
N PHE A 99 -3.48 4.55 1.46
CA PHE A 99 -3.84 4.09 0.12
C PHE A 99 -2.60 3.90 -0.75
N ALA A 100 -2.25 2.65 -1.04
CA ALA A 100 -1.08 2.26 -1.82
C ALA A 100 -1.47 1.83 -3.23
N LEU A 101 -1.05 2.61 -4.22
CA LEU A 101 -1.40 2.42 -5.62
C LEU A 101 -0.45 1.41 -6.28
N CYS A 102 -0.98 0.40 -6.97
CA CYS A 102 -0.22 -0.68 -7.58
C CYS A 102 -0.59 -0.81 -9.06
N GLU A 103 -0.21 0.19 -9.87
CA GLU A 103 -0.42 0.19 -11.33
C GLU A 103 0.85 -0.07 -12.15
N TRP A 104 1.96 -0.34 -11.46
CA TRP A 104 3.25 -0.76 -12.01
C TRP A 104 4.05 0.29 -12.79
N GLY A 105 3.83 1.58 -12.51
CA GLY A 105 4.45 2.70 -13.25
C GLY A 105 3.69 3.10 -14.52
N ILE A 106 2.51 2.53 -14.77
CA ILE A 106 1.68 2.80 -15.95
C ILE A 106 1.14 4.24 -15.91
N LYS A 107 1.60 5.06 -16.85
CA LYS A 107 1.25 6.50 -16.94
C LYS A 107 1.87 7.32 -15.80
N ASP A 108 3.11 7.00 -15.45
CA ASP A 108 4.01 7.83 -14.65
C ASP A 108 3.36 8.29 -13.32
N PRO A 109 3.00 7.37 -12.42
CA PRO A 109 2.25 7.66 -11.19
C PRO A 109 2.89 8.75 -10.33
N ALA A 110 4.22 8.86 -10.33
CA ALA A 110 4.93 9.92 -9.62
C ALA A 110 4.38 11.33 -9.93
N THR A 111 3.86 11.56 -11.14
CA THR A 111 3.35 12.87 -11.58
C THR A 111 1.93 13.21 -11.09
N TRP A 112 1.21 12.26 -10.48
CA TRP A 112 -0.20 12.48 -10.11
C TRP A 112 -0.69 11.70 -8.87
N ALA A 113 -0.03 10.63 -8.46
CA ALA A 113 -0.48 9.73 -7.41
C ALA A 113 -0.40 10.33 -6.01
N GLY A 114 0.50 11.30 -5.78
CA GLY A 114 0.59 12.02 -4.51
C GLY A 114 -0.69 12.80 -4.13
N ASP A 115 -1.50 13.20 -5.12
CA ASP A 115 -2.81 13.84 -4.88
C ASP A 115 -3.95 12.81 -4.65
N VAL A 116 -3.63 11.52 -4.74
CA VAL A 116 -4.60 10.41 -4.73
C VAL A 116 -4.34 9.44 -3.57
N GLY A 117 -3.10 9.06 -3.30
CA GLY A 117 -2.77 8.12 -2.24
C GLY A 117 -1.47 8.48 -1.54
N ASN A 118 -0.96 7.50 -0.81
CA ASN A 118 0.18 7.68 0.09
C ASN A 118 1.45 7.00 -0.40
N SER A 119 1.32 6.00 -1.27
CA SER A 119 2.43 5.45 -2.04
C SER A 119 1.97 4.96 -3.41
N TRP A 120 2.89 4.79 -4.34
CA TRP A 120 2.60 4.25 -5.67
C TRP A 120 3.76 3.41 -6.21
N ARG A 121 3.43 2.26 -6.79
CA ARG A 121 4.39 1.40 -7.48
C ARG A 121 5.02 2.14 -8.66
N THR A 122 6.35 2.15 -8.73
CA THR A 122 7.09 2.84 -9.81
C THR A 122 7.49 1.91 -10.96
N THR A 123 7.40 0.60 -10.76
CA THR A 123 7.82 -0.43 -11.72
C THR A 123 6.87 -1.63 -11.72
N GLY A 124 7.06 -2.55 -12.68
CA GLY A 124 6.59 -3.94 -12.59
C GLY A 124 7.07 -4.67 -11.35
N ASP A 125 6.53 -5.87 -11.13
CA ASP A 125 6.80 -6.65 -9.92
C ASP A 125 8.27 -7.04 -9.80
N ILE A 126 8.80 -6.87 -8.59
CA ILE A 126 10.14 -7.33 -8.24
C ILE A 126 10.26 -8.83 -8.47
N GLN A 127 11.42 -9.24 -8.98
CA GLN A 127 11.81 -10.63 -9.07
C GLN A 127 12.89 -10.91 -8.02
N LYS A 128 12.98 -12.17 -7.59
CA LYS A 128 13.90 -12.64 -6.55
C LYS A 128 15.34 -12.77 -7.04
N SER A 129 15.88 -11.74 -7.68
CA SER A 129 17.24 -11.71 -8.23
C SER A 129 17.88 -10.33 -8.09
N TRP A 130 19.21 -10.30 -8.04
CA TRP A 130 19.96 -9.05 -7.89
C TRP A 130 19.78 -8.11 -9.08
N GLU A 131 19.66 -8.66 -10.29
CA GLU A 131 19.41 -7.87 -11.51
C GLU A 131 18.07 -7.13 -11.44
N SER A 132 17.03 -7.78 -10.89
CA SER A 132 15.74 -7.11 -10.70
C SER A 132 15.83 -5.97 -9.68
N ILE A 133 16.58 -6.17 -8.60
CA ILE A 133 16.77 -5.15 -7.56
C ILE A 133 17.47 -3.91 -8.16
N LEU A 134 18.54 -4.11 -8.93
CA LEU A 134 19.26 -3.01 -9.58
C LEU A 134 18.40 -2.28 -10.62
N ASP A 135 17.71 -3.04 -11.49
CA ASP A 135 16.84 -2.45 -12.52
C ASP A 135 15.72 -1.58 -11.91
N ILE A 136 15.14 -2.01 -10.78
CA ILE A 136 14.12 -1.23 -10.07
C ILE A 136 14.71 0.05 -9.48
N VAL A 137 15.87 -0.03 -8.82
CA VAL A 137 16.52 1.15 -8.23
C VAL A 137 16.85 2.19 -9.32
N ASP A 138 17.42 1.76 -10.45
CA ASP A 138 17.75 2.62 -11.58
C ASP A 138 16.49 3.28 -12.18
N LYS A 139 15.41 2.52 -12.33
CA LYS A 139 14.13 3.07 -12.83
C LYS A 139 13.48 4.02 -11.84
N ASN A 140 13.66 3.79 -10.54
CA ASN A 140 13.07 4.61 -9.49
C ASN A 140 13.79 5.95 -9.31
N ASP A 141 15.09 6.02 -9.62
CA ASP A 141 15.93 7.22 -9.44
C ASP A 141 15.32 8.47 -10.06
N GLN A 142 14.81 8.37 -11.29
CA GLN A 142 14.20 9.51 -12.00
C GLN A 142 13.00 10.14 -11.26
N TRP A 143 12.35 9.40 -10.36
CA TRP A 143 11.15 9.83 -9.64
C TRP A 143 11.44 10.44 -8.26
N HIS A 144 12.71 10.57 -7.87
CA HIS A 144 13.10 10.96 -6.51
C HIS A 144 12.48 12.29 -6.03
N THR A 145 12.28 13.26 -6.94
CA THR A 145 11.73 14.59 -6.61
C THR A 145 10.24 14.58 -6.24
N TYR A 146 9.52 13.50 -6.54
CA TYR A 146 8.09 13.36 -6.25
C TYR A 146 7.81 12.68 -4.90
N ALA A 147 8.82 12.09 -4.27
CA ALA A 147 8.68 11.44 -2.98
C ALA A 147 8.89 12.42 -1.82
N GLY A 148 8.05 12.33 -0.78
CA GLY A 148 8.16 13.14 0.42
C GLY A 148 7.08 12.78 1.46
N PRO A 149 7.05 13.48 2.60
CA PRO A 149 6.11 13.18 3.68
C PRO A 149 4.66 13.05 3.21
N GLY A 150 4.13 11.83 3.33
CA GLY A 150 2.76 11.48 2.96
C GLY A 150 2.56 10.92 1.55
N ALA A 151 3.60 10.88 0.72
CA ALA A 151 3.55 10.50 -0.69
C ALA A 151 4.89 9.86 -1.13
N TRP A 152 4.94 8.53 -1.25
CA TRP A 152 6.19 7.79 -1.44
C TRP A 152 6.22 6.96 -2.73
N ASN A 153 7.37 6.97 -3.42
CA ASN A 153 7.65 5.98 -4.46
C ASN A 153 7.74 4.58 -3.81
N ASP A 154 7.08 3.60 -4.42
CA ASP A 154 7.07 2.21 -3.97
C ASP A 154 7.80 1.32 -5.02
N PRO A 155 9.07 0.97 -4.78
CA PRO A 155 9.83 0.05 -5.62
C PRO A 155 9.47 -1.44 -5.39
N ASP A 156 8.31 -1.73 -4.78
CA ASP A 156 7.81 -3.07 -4.44
C ASP A 156 8.34 -3.64 -3.12
N MET A 157 7.77 -4.77 -2.70
CA MET A 157 8.04 -5.45 -1.44
C MET A 157 9.49 -5.97 -1.34
N LEU A 158 9.96 -6.19 -0.11
CA LEU A 158 11.31 -6.68 0.17
C LEU A 158 11.42 -8.19 -0.10
N GLU A 159 12.46 -8.59 -0.85
CA GLU A 159 12.83 -9.99 -1.11
C GLU A 159 13.95 -10.49 -0.16
N VAL A 160 14.20 -9.76 0.93
CA VAL A 160 15.17 -10.14 1.97
C VAL A 160 14.70 -11.42 2.67
N GLY A 161 15.48 -12.50 2.57
CA GLY A 161 15.14 -13.79 3.18
C GLY A 161 13.98 -14.53 2.53
N THR A 162 13.60 -14.20 1.30
CA THR A 162 12.52 -14.89 0.56
C THR A 162 13.03 -15.91 -0.46
N THR A 163 14.34 -15.93 -0.71
CA THR A 163 15.05 -16.80 -1.64
C THR A 163 16.48 -17.06 -1.17
N ASP A 164 17.04 -18.18 -1.62
CA ASP A 164 18.48 -18.50 -1.49
C ASP A 164 19.31 -17.95 -2.67
N ASP A 165 18.65 -17.39 -3.69
CA ASP A 165 19.30 -16.83 -4.88
C ASP A 165 19.97 -15.46 -4.62
N LEU A 166 19.69 -14.84 -3.47
CA LEU A 166 20.34 -13.60 -3.03
C LEU A 166 21.35 -13.91 -1.93
N SER A 167 22.60 -13.57 -2.18
CA SER A 167 23.65 -13.60 -1.16
C SER A 167 23.31 -12.65 0.00
N LEU A 168 23.94 -12.87 1.15
CA LEU A 168 23.73 -12.03 2.33
C LEU A 168 24.07 -10.55 2.06
N GLU A 169 25.06 -10.29 1.20
CA GLU A 169 25.45 -8.92 0.84
C GLU A 169 24.46 -8.25 -0.11
N GLU A 170 23.86 -9.02 -1.03
CA GLU A 170 22.76 -8.53 -1.89
C GLU A 170 21.52 -8.24 -1.04
N GLN A 171 21.21 -9.08 -0.06
CA GLN A 171 20.12 -8.83 0.90
C GLN A 171 20.35 -7.55 1.72
N ARG A 172 21.57 -7.33 2.23
CA ARG A 172 21.94 -6.09 2.93
C ARG A 172 21.81 -4.87 2.04
N SER A 173 22.30 -4.98 0.81
CA SER A 173 22.25 -3.90 -0.17
C SER A 173 20.81 -3.57 -0.54
N HIS A 174 19.98 -4.58 -0.79
CA HIS A 174 18.55 -4.45 -1.06
C HIS A 174 17.82 -3.66 0.02
N PHE A 175 17.93 -4.11 1.28
CA PHE A 175 17.28 -3.46 2.41
C PHE A 175 17.75 -2.00 2.59
N THR A 176 19.07 -1.78 2.48
CA THR A 176 19.68 -0.46 2.66
C THR A 176 19.26 0.51 1.55
N LEU A 177 19.20 0.06 0.30
CA LEU A 177 18.77 0.88 -0.83
C LEU A 177 17.30 1.27 -0.70
N TRP A 178 16.41 0.34 -0.34
CA TRP A 178 15.00 0.63 -0.08
C TRP A 178 14.83 1.64 1.05
N ALA A 179 15.60 1.49 2.12
CA ALA A 179 15.59 2.43 3.22
C ALA A 179 16.03 3.84 2.78
N LEU A 180 17.14 3.93 2.04
CA LEU A 180 17.73 5.19 1.56
C LEU A 180 16.78 5.97 0.65
N ILE A 181 16.09 5.29 -0.27
CA ILE A 181 15.14 5.92 -1.21
C ILE A 181 13.75 6.15 -0.61
N LYS A 182 13.62 6.02 0.73
CA LYS A 182 12.38 6.25 1.49
C LYS A 182 11.21 5.40 1.00
N ALA A 183 11.49 4.18 0.54
CA ALA A 183 10.46 3.23 0.13
C ALA A 183 9.65 2.73 1.35
N PRO A 184 8.39 2.32 1.14
CA PRO A 184 7.70 1.45 2.09
C PRO A 184 8.51 0.15 2.32
N LEU A 185 8.89 -0.14 3.57
CA LEU A 185 9.62 -1.36 3.92
C LEU A 185 8.65 -2.51 4.25
N LEU A 186 8.12 -3.16 3.20
CA LEU A 186 7.16 -4.26 3.33
C LEU A 186 7.86 -5.61 3.26
N LEU A 187 7.92 -6.32 4.39
CA LEU A 187 8.53 -7.65 4.49
C LEU A 187 7.66 -8.74 3.82
N ALA A 188 8.25 -9.57 2.97
CA ALA A 188 7.56 -10.68 2.28
C ALA A 188 8.04 -12.09 2.71
N ASN A 189 8.94 -12.16 3.68
CA ASN A 189 9.55 -13.40 4.18
C ASN A 189 8.73 -14.07 5.29
N ASP A 190 9.00 -15.36 5.54
CA ASP A 190 8.41 -16.08 6.68
C ASP A 190 9.20 -15.80 7.96
N LEU A 191 8.68 -14.90 8.79
CA LEU A 191 9.30 -14.50 10.07
C LEU A 191 9.44 -15.65 11.08
N ARG A 192 8.75 -16.78 10.89
CA ARG A 192 8.83 -17.94 11.80
C ARG A 192 10.11 -18.76 11.58
N SER A 193 10.74 -18.61 10.42
CA SER A 193 11.86 -19.44 9.98
C SER A 193 13.02 -18.62 9.39
N ILE A 194 13.09 -17.33 9.71
CA ILE A 194 14.14 -16.45 9.19
C ILE A 194 15.50 -16.73 9.88
N PRO A 195 16.61 -16.84 9.12
CA PRO A 195 17.96 -16.92 9.69
C PRO A 195 18.32 -15.71 10.55
N THR A 196 19.25 -15.87 11.49
CA THR A 196 19.67 -14.79 12.40
C THR A 196 20.29 -13.65 11.60
N GLU A 197 21.13 -13.98 10.62
CA GLU A 197 21.82 -13.03 9.77
C GLU A 197 20.85 -12.19 8.94
N THR A 198 19.73 -12.77 8.49
CA THR A 198 18.67 -12.03 7.79
C THR A 198 17.84 -11.18 8.77
N MET A 199 17.59 -11.69 9.98
CA MET A 199 16.91 -10.91 11.02
C MET A 199 17.70 -9.64 11.37
N ASP A 200 19.02 -9.74 11.48
CA ASP A 200 19.90 -8.60 11.75
C ASP A 200 19.83 -7.52 10.66
N ILE A 201 19.54 -7.91 9.41
CA ILE A 201 19.33 -6.95 8.30
C ILE A 201 18.02 -6.21 8.52
N ILE A 202 16.90 -6.93 8.60
CA ILE A 202 15.56 -6.33 8.61
C ILE A 202 15.21 -5.62 9.92
N SER A 203 15.98 -5.85 10.98
CA SER A 203 15.82 -5.22 12.29
C SER A 203 16.88 -4.16 12.60
N ASN A 204 17.74 -3.81 11.63
CA ASN A 204 18.81 -2.85 11.85
C ASN A 204 18.24 -1.44 12.18
N PRO A 205 18.45 -0.94 13.42
CA PRO A 205 17.80 0.29 13.87
C PRO A 205 18.32 1.54 13.17
N GLU A 206 19.58 1.56 12.73
CA GLU A 206 20.18 2.71 12.06
C GLU A 206 19.62 2.86 10.64
N ILE A 207 19.48 1.74 9.92
CA ILE A 207 18.91 1.72 8.57
C ILE A 207 17.41 2.02 8.60
N ILE A 208 16.69 1.51 9.60
CA ILE A 208 15.27 1.86 9.80
C ILE A 208 15.12 3.34 10.15
N ALA A 209 15.95 3.88 11.05
CA ALA A 209 15.93 5.30 11.38
C ALA A 209 16.18 6.17 10.14
N LEU A 210 17.17 5.81 9.31
CA LEU A 210 17.43 6.46 8.03
C LEU A 210 16.17 6.51 7.14
N ASN A 211 15.34 5.47 7.13
CA ASN A 211 14.09 5.47 6.36
C ASN A 211 12.98 6.31 7.00
N GLN A 212 12.87 6.31 8.33
CA GLN A 212 11.75 6.89 9.08
C GLN A 212 11.94 8.37 9.48
N GLU A 213 13.14 8.92 9.29
CA GLU A 213 13.45 10.35 9.45
C GLU A 213 12.81 11.25 8.38
#